data_AF-F6D587-F1
#
_entry.id   AF-F6D587-F1
#
_cell.length_a   1.000
_cell.length_b   1.000
_cell.length_c   1.000
_cell.angle_alpha   90.00
_cell.angle_beta   90.00
_cell.angle_gamma   90.00
#
_symmetry.space_group_name_H-M   'P 1'
#
loop_
_entity.id
_entity.type
_entity.pdbx_description
1 polymer ?
#
loop_
_entity_poly.entity_id
_entity_poly.type
_entity_poly.pdbx_seq_one_letter_code
_entity_poly.pdbx_strand_id
1 'polypeptide(L)'
;MGKKRNNQQNNQQNNQQNNQQNNPQPTDAQKDQEDVNAQKDRDNKWSSKRFFAGSFIIILGFAASVYIAFWKYHSITGLGLMGMGILLTVLIGSGILSNTTAIDTGEVRRAITISFISVFFGLMSFEGALPDSNLFKVVSTNLWWVLVVVIGFYFGGRSAEEIVKNIIRVRESTRIEAAKSNKIKNQEVK
;
A
#
# COMPACT_ATOMS: atom_id res chain seq x y z
N MET A 1 -10.66 27.13 71.20
CA MET A 1 -10.03 26.73 69.92
C MET A 1 -11.02 26.97 68.79
N GLY A 2 -10.63 27.67 67.71
CA GLY A 2 -11.43 27.70 66.47
C GLY A 2 -11.69 29.09 65.84
N LYS A 3 -10.64 29.82 65.44
CA LYS A 3 -10.77 30.99 64.54
C LYS A 3 -9.59 31.03 63.54
N LYS A 4 -9.61 30.19 62.51
CA LYS A 4 -8.69 30.29 61.35
C LYS A 4 -9.25 29.53 60.13
N ARG A 5 -10.27 30.06 59.42
CA ARG A 5 -10.72 29.49 58.12
C ARG A 5 -11.27 30.49 57.09
N ASN A 6 -11.03 31.80 57.19
CA ASN A 6 -11.62 32.78 56.25
C ASN A 6 -10.66 33.47 55.26
N ASN A 7 -9.35 33.14 55.25
CA ASN A 7 -8.39 33.86 54.39
C ASN A 7 -7.85 33.09 53.18
N GLN A 8 -8.31 31.86 52.89
CA GLN A 8 -7.79 31.07 51.77
C GLN A 8 -8.64 31.11 50.49
N GLN A 9 -9.92 31.49 50.54
CA GLN A 9 -10.76 31.52 49.34
C GLN A 9 -10.57 32.78 48.49
N ASN A 10 -10.12 33.90 49.06
CA ASN A 10 -10.00 35.15 48.29
C ASN A 10 -8.76 35.23 47.39
N ASN A 11 -7.78 34.34 47.58
CA ASN A 11 -6.57 34.31 46.74
C ASN A 11 -6.70 33.42 45.49
N GLN A 12 -7.75 32.59 45.38
CA GLN A 12 -7.91 31.73 44.20
C GLN A 12 -8.69 32.40 43.07
N GLN A 13 -9.60 33.33 43.37
CA GLN A 13 -10.35 34.04 42.32
C GLN A 13 -9.49 35.10 41.60
N ASN A 14 -8.55 35.74 42.30
CA ASN A 14 -7.73 36.80 41.69
C ASN A 14 -6.67 36.27 40.70
N ASN A 15 -6.29 34.99 40.78
CA ASN A 15 -5.36 34.37 39.84
C ASN A 15 -6.01 33.87 38.54
N GLN A 16 -7.35 33.76 38.47
CA GLN A 16 -8.03 33.34 37.24
C GLN A 16 -8.32 34.50 36.28
N GLN A 17 -8.52 35.72 36.78
CA GLN A 17 -8.74 36.88 35.91
C GLN A 17 -7.46 37.42 35.27
N ASN A 18 -6.29 37.23 35.89
CA ASN A 18 -5.04 37.77 35.36
C ASN A 18 -4.38 36.91 34.25
N ASN A 19 -4.90 35.70 33.98
CA ASN A 19 -4.38 34.80 32.94
C ASN A 19 -5.16 34.83 31.61
N GLN A 20 -6.22 35.64 31.48
CA GLN A 20 -6.96 35.78 30.22
C GLN A 20 -6.56 36.99 29.38
N GLN A 21 -5.67 37.86 29.87
CA GLN A 21 -5.35 39.13 29.21
C GLN A 21 -3.94 39.21 28.61
N ASN A 22 -3.22 38.09 28.53
CA ASN A 22 -1.88 37.99 27.93
C ASN A 22 -1.72 36.75 27.04
N ASN A 23 -2.75 36.37 26.30
CA ASN A 23 -2.54 35.47 25.16
C ASN A 23 -2.31 36.35 23.92
N PRO A 24 -1.08 36.46 23.39
CA PRO A 24 -0.87 37.15 22.13
C PRO A 24 -1.74 36.47 21.08
N GLN A 25 -2.51 37.29 20.36
CA GLN A 25 -3.31 36.88 19.23
C GLN A 25 -2.41 36.05 18.30
N PRO A 26 -2.81 34.81 17.95
CA PRO A 26 -1.95 33.94 17.15
C PRO A 26 -1.67 34.64 15.82
N THR A 27 -0.40 34.96 15.59
CA THR A 27 0.12 35.51 14.34
C THR A 27 -0.39 34.62 13.19
N ASP A 28 -0.80 35.20 12.06
CA ASP A 28 -1.44 34.48 10.94
C ASP A 28 -0.66 33.20 10.50
N ALA A 29 0.67 33.21 10.67
CA ALA A 29 1.55 32.06 10.42
C ALA A 29 1.32 30.83 11.34
N GLN A 30 0.78 30.99 12.54
CA GLN A 30 0.45 29.87 13.44
C GLN A 30 -0.90 29.25 13.10
N LYS A 31 -1.84 30.04 12.59
CA LYS A 31 -3.15 29.56 12.10
C LYS A 31 -2.99 28.69 10.86
N ASP A 32 -2.10 29.10 9.95
CA ASP A 32 -1.76 28.32 8.76
C ASP A 32 -1.08 26.98 9.10
N GLN A 33 -0.29 26.90 10.17
CA GLN A 33 0.33 25.63 10.61
C GLN A 33 -0.67 24.68 11.29
N GLU A 34 -1.65 25.21 12.01
CA GLU A 34 -2.70 24.38 12.65
C GLU A 34 -3.66 23.79 11.62
N ASP A 35 -4.03 24.58 10.59
CA ASP A 35 -4.89 24.14 9.50
C ASP A 35 -4.19 23.10 8.58
N VAL A 36 -2.90 23.29 8.28
CA VAL A 36 -2.11 22.31 7.50
C VAL A 36 -1.94 20.99 8.26
N ASN A 37 -1.74 21.02 9.58
CA ASN A 37 -1.63 19.81 10.39
C ASN A 37 -2.98 19.10 10.56
N ALA A 38 -4.08 19.85 10.75
CA ALA A 38 -5.42 19.29 10.85
C ALA A 38 -5.92 18.67 9.53
N GLN A 39 -5.45 19.16 8.38
CA GLN A 39 -5.72 18.56 7.09
C GLN A 39 -4.93 17.25 6.93
N LYS A 40 -3.62 17.29 7.18
CA LYS A 40 -2.73 16.11 7.11
C LYS A 40 -3.19 14.93 8.01
N ASP A 41 -3.77 15.23 9.17
CA ASP A 41 -4.33 14.21 10.07
C ASP A 41 -5.64 13.60 9.57
N ARG A 42 -6.49 14.36 8.89
CA ARG A 42 -7.70 13.82 8.24
C ARG A 42 -7.34 12.93 7.05
N ASP A 43 -6.32 13.32 6.28
CA ASP A 43 -5.83 12.59 5.12
C ASP A 43 -5.24 11.23 5.53
N ASN A 44 -4.44 11.22 6.60
CA ASN A 44 -3.86 10.00 7.19
C ASN A 44 -4.91 9.07 7.80
N LYS A 45 -5.96 9.63 8.44
CA LYS A 45 -7.04 8.82 9.03
C LYS A 45 -7.91 8.16 7.96
N TRP A 46 -8.09 8.81 6.82
CA TRP A 46 -8.87 8.28 5.69
C TRP A 46 -8.08 7.25 4.86
N SER A 47 -6.77 7.45 4.68
CA SER A 47 -5.90 6.48 4.01
C SER A 47 -5.78 5.18 4.81
N SER A 48 -5.60 5.27 6.14
CA SER A 48 -5.46 4.10 7.02
C SER A 48 -6.68 3.17 6.97
N LYS A 49 -7.91 3.72 7.03
CA LYS A 49 -9.15 2.92 6.95
C LYS A 49 -9.28 2.14 5.64
N ARG A 50 -8.73 2.64 4.54
CA ARG A 50 -8.76 1.98 3.23
C ARG A 50 -7.74 0.85 3.12
N PHE A 51 -6.54 1.03 3.69
CA PHE A 51 -5.57 -0.06 3.82
C PHE A 51 -6.16 -1.23 4.62
N PHE A 52 -6.88 -0.93 5.72
CA PHE A 52 -7.59 -1.94 6.49
C PHE A 52 -8.70 -2.62 5.66
N ALA A 53 -9.51 -1.86 4.92
CA ALA A 53 -10.57 -2.44 4.10
C ALA A 53 -10.05 -3.36 2.99
N GLY A 54 -9.02 -2.94 2.25
CA GLY A 54 -8.40 -3.76 1.20
C GLY A 54 -7.74 -5.01 1.76
N SER A 55 -7.02 -4.89 2.86
CA SER A 55 -6.38 -6.04 3.53
C SER A 55 -7.42 -7.03 4.08
N PHE A 56 -8.52 -6.53 4.65
CA PHE A 56 -9.61 -7.37 5.14
C PHE A 56 -10.31 -8.15 4.03
N ILE A 57 -10.53 -7.53 2.87
CA ILE A 57 -11.08 -8.20 1.67
C ILE A 57 -10.14 -9.32 1.20
N ILE A 58 -8.82 -9.07 1.19
CA ILE A 58 -7.83 -10.08 0.79
C ILE A 58 -7.87 -11.28 1.73
N ILE A 59 -7.86 -11.02 3.04
CA ILE A 59 -7.88 -12.07 4.06
C ILE A 59 -9.18 -12.88 3.98
N LEU A 60 -10.33 -12.20 3.87
CA LEU A 60 -11.63 -12.88 3.75
C LEU A 60 -11.73 -13.70 2.47
N GLY A 61 -11.34 -13.16 1.32
CA GLY A 61 -11.42 -13.88 0.05
C GLY A 61 -10.43 -15.05 0.00
N PHE A 62 -9.25 -14.92 0.62
CA PHE A 62 -8.31 -16.02 0.80
C PHE A 62 -8.93 -17.13 1.68
N ALA A 63 -9.42 -16.77 2.87
CA ALA A 63 -10.04 -17.72 3.79
C ALA A 63 -11.26 -18.42 3.16
N ALA A 64 -12.12 -17.67 2.46
CA ALA A 64 -13.27 -18.23 1.75
C ALA A 64 -12.85 -19.17 0.62
N SER A 65 -11.83 -18.82 -0.16
CA SER A 65 -11.31 -19.67 -1.25
C SER A 65 -10.76 -20.99 -0.71
N VAL A 66 -9.97 -20.93 0.37
CA VAL A 66 -9.44 -22.12 1.05
C VAL A 66 -10.57 -22.96 1.64
N TYR A 67 -11.53 -22.33 2.32
CA TYR A 67 -12.67 -23.01 2.93
C TYR A 67 -13.53 -23.74 1.90
N ILE A 68 -13.87 -23.08 0.78
CA ILE A 68 -14.66 -23.67 -0.31
C ILE A 68 -13.89 -24.84 -0.95
N ALA A 69 -12.60 -24.66 -1.21
CA ALA A 69 -11.77 -25.70 -1.79
C ALA A 69 -11.69 -26.93 -0.88
N PHE A 70 -11.45 -26.71 0.41
CA PHE A 70 -11.34 -27.78 1.40
C PHE A 70 -12.68 -28.52 1.59
N TRP A 71 -13.78 -27.78 1.78
CA TRP A 71 -15.05 -28.39 2.19
C TRP A 71 -15.84 -29.02 1.04
N LYS A 72 -15.83 -28.41 -0.15
CA LYS A 72 -16.64 -28.89 -1.30
C LYS A 72 -15.87 -29.77 -2.26
N TYR A 73 -14.55 -29.62 -2.35
CA TYR A 73 -13.76 -30.20 -3.44
C TYR A 73 -12.48 -30.83 -2.91
N HIS A 74 -12.60 -32.03 -2.32
CA HIS A 74 -11.47 -32.92 -1.99
C HIS A 74 -10.82 -33.52 -3.27
N SER A 75 -10.60 -32.70 -4.28
CA SER A 75 -10.08 -33.11 -5.59
C SER A 75 -9.17 -32.02 -6.15
N ILE A 76 -8.34 -32.39 -7.11
CA ILE A 76 -7.46 -31.49 -7.88
C ILE A 76 -8.23 -30.27 -8.43
N THR A 77 -9.50 -30.45 -8.81
CA THR A 77 -10.36 -29.36 -9.28
C THR A 77 -10.57 -28.28 -8.20
N GLY A 78 -10.65 -28.67 -6.93
CA GLY A 78 -10.76 -27.75 -5.80
C GLY A 78 -9.51 -26.90 -5.62
N LEU A 79 -8.34 -27.49 -5.84
CA LEU A 79 -7.04 -26.84 -5.81
C LEU A 79 -6.91 -25.75 -6.88
N GLY A 80 -7.38 -26.05 -8.10
CA GLY A 80 -7.45 -25.07 -9.20
C GLY A 80 -8.39 -23.92 -8.89
N LEU A 81 -9.59 -24.23 -8.37
CA LEU A 81 -10.55 -23.21 -7.93
C LEU A 81 -10.00 -22.33 -6.79
N MET A 82 -9.29 -22.94 -5.84
CA MET A 82 -8.62 -22.23 -4.75
C MET A 82 -7.63 -21.21 -5.32
N GLY A 83 -6.75 -21.66 -6.21
CA GLY A 83 -5.74 -20.79 -6.80
C GLY A 83 -6.36 -19.65 -7.60
N MET A 84 -7.42 -19.92 -8.36
CA MET A 84 -8.12 -18.90 -9.11
C MET A 84 -8.86 -17.90 -8.22
N GLY A 85 -9.48 -18.37 -7.13
CA GLY A 85 -10.13 -17.51 -6.13
C GLY A 85 -9.13 -16.59 -5.42
N ILE A 86 -7.96 -17.11 -5.06
CA ILE A 86 -6.87 -16.33 -4.45
C ILE A 86 -6.37 -15.27 -5.44
N LEU A 87 -6.15 -15.63 -6.71
CA LEU A 87 -5.72 -14.69 -7.74
C LEU A 87 -6.71 -13.54 -7.89
N LEU A 88 -8.00 -13.84 -8.08
CA LEU A 88 -9.04 -12.81 -8.24
C LEU A 88 -9.15 -11.93 -7.00
N THR A 89 -9.11 -12.53 -5.81
CA THR A 89 -9.18 -11.79 -4.54
C THR A 89 -7.99 -10.84 -4.39
N VAL A 90 -6.76 -11.33 -4.63
CA VAL A 90 -5.55 -10.51 -4.53
C VAL A 90 -5.55 -9.41 -5.58
N LEU A 91 -6.06 -9.68 -6.79
CA LEU A 91 -6.16 -8.69 -7.86
C LEU A 91 -7.15 -7.56 -7.49
N ILE A 92 -8.36 -7.92 -7.05
CA ILE A 92 -9.36 -6.93 -6.60
C ILE A 92 -8.84 -6.16 -5.39
N GLY A 93 -8.28 -6.86 -4.40
CA GLY A 93 -7.70 -6.25 -3.20
C GLY A 93 -6.55 -5.31 -3.52
N SER A 94 -5.70 -5.66 -4.49
CA SER A 94 -4.61 -4.81 -4.96
C SER A 94 -5.12 -3.55 -5.67
N GLY A 95 -6.19 -3.65 -6.45
CA GLY A 95 -6.84 -2.50 -7.08
C GLY A 95 -7.48 -1.55 -6.07
N ILE A 96 -8.01 -2.06 -4.96
CA ILE A 96 -8.54 -1.23 -3.86
C ILE A 96 -7.40 -0.52 -3.09
N LEU A 97 -6.21 -1.13 -3.05
CA LEU A 97 -5.04 -0.59 -2.36
C LEU A 97 -4.29 0.44 -3.19
N SER A 98 -4.34 0.30 -4.51
CA SER A 98 -3.85 1.27 -5.47
C SER A 98 -4.69 2.54 -5.39
N ASN A 99 -4.12 3.62 -4.88
CA ASN A 99 -4.81 4.91 -4.74
C ASN A 99 -5.03 5.61 -6.11
N THR A 100 -4.85 4.89 -7.23
CA THR A 100 -4.95 5.37 -8.61
C THR A 100 -5.96 4.55 -9.41
N THR A 101 -6.85 5.22 -10.14
CA THR A 101 -7.88 4.57 -10.98
C THR A 101 -7.30 3.70 -12.09
N ALA A 102 -6.01 3.86 -12.42
CA ALA A 102 -5.27 3.00 -13.30
C ALA A 102 -4.44 2.02 -12.47
N ILE A 103 -4.72 0.73 -12.60
CA ILE A 103 -3.89 -0.31 -12.00
C ILE A 103 -2.51 -0.22 -12.67
N ASP A 104 -1.47 0.07 -11.89
CA ASP A 104 -0.13 0.16 -12.42
C ASP A 104 0.42 -1.24 -12.74
N THR A 105 1.28 -1.33 -13.75
CA THR A 105 1.99 -2.55 -14.14
C THR A 105 2.80 -3.14 -12.98
N GLY A 106 3.33 -2.30 -12.07
CA GLY A 106 3.99 -2.75 -10.85
C GLY A 106 3.04 -3.45 -9.85
N GLU A 107 1.79 -3.00 -9.78
CA GLU A 107 0.79 -3.54 -8.85
C GLU A 107 0.25 -4.87 -9.33
N VAL A 108 -0.06 -4.99 -10.63
CA VAL A 108 -0.44 -6.27 -11.25
C VAL A 108 0.65 -7.31 -11.04
N ARG A 109 1.91 -6.94 -11.30
CA ARG A 109 3.07 -7.83 -11.09
C ARG A 109 3.17 -8.31 -9.64
N ARG A 110 3.00 -7.39 -8.68
CA ARG A 110 3.01 -7.71 -7.25
C ARG A 110 1.84 -8.62 -6.86
N ALA A 111 0.64 -8.35 -7.34
CA ALA A 111 -0.56 -9.14 -7.10
C ALA A 111 -0.40 -10.57 -7.63
N ILE A 112 0.08 -10.73 -8.87
CA ILE A 112 0.36 -12.04 -9.46
C ILE A 112 1.39 -12.79 -8.61
N THR A 113 2.49 -12.13 -8.23
CA THR A 113 3.56 -12.75 -7.43
C THR A 113 3.04 -13.24 -6.07
N ILE A 114 2.29 -12.40 -5.34
CA ILE A 114 1.72 -12.75 -4.04
C ILE A 114 0.71 -13.88 -4.17
N SER A 115 -0.14 -13.84 -5.21
CA SER A 115 -1.12 -14.90 -5.46
C SER A 115 -0.44 -16.23 -5.74
N PHE A 116 0.62 -16.23 -6.55
CA PHE A 116 1.37 -17.44 -6.90
C PHE A 116 2.08 -18.05 -5.70
N ILE A 117 2.73 -17.21 -4.87
CA ILE A 117 3.37 -17.64 -3.62
C ILE A 117 2.34 -18.23 -2.66
N SER A 118 1.19 -17.58 -2.51
CA SER A 118 0.10 -18.08 -1.64
C SER A 118 -0.40 -19.44 -2.10
N VAL A 119 -0.58 -19.62 -3.42
CA VAL A 119 -1.00 -20.90 -4.01
C VAL A 119 0.07 -21.97 -3.84
N PHE A 120 1.34 -21.62 -4.00
CA PHE A 120 2.47 -22.52 -3.76
C PHE A 120 2.48 -23.07 -2.32
N PHE A 121 2.36 -22.19 -1.32
CA PHE A 121 2.29 -22.61 0.09
C PHE A 121 1.00 -23.37 0.41
N GLY A 122 -0.11 -23.00 -0.22
CA GLY A 122 -1.35 -23.77 -0.15
C GLY A 122 -1.12 -25.19 -0.64
N LEU A 123 -0.57 -25.36 -1.85
CA LEU A 123 -0.24 -26.66 -2.45
C LEU A 123 0.66 -27.50 -1.55
N MET A 124 1.72 -26.92 -0.99
CA MET A 124 2.60 -27.59 -0.03
C MET A 124 1.86 -28.07 1.23
N SER A 125 0.89 -27.30 1.71
CA SER A 125 0.08 -27.69 2.87
C SER A 125 -0.88 -28.86 2.56
N PHE A 126 -1.22 -29.06 1.28
CA PHE A 126 -2.11 -30.13 0.82
C PHE A 126 -1.38 -31.43 0.43
N GLU A 127 -0.04 -31.46 0.44
CA GLU A 127 0.76 -32.62 0.03
C GLU A 127 0.41 -33.90 0.81
N GLY A 128 -0.03 -33.79 2.07
CA GLY A 128 -0.47 -34.93 2.89
C GLY A 128 -1.95 -35.28 2.81
N ALA A 129 -2.79 -34.48 2.16
CA ALA A 129 -4.25 -34.61 2.18
C ALA A 129 -4.85 -35.11 0.85
N LEU A 130 -4.08 -35.06 -0.24
CA LEU A 130 -4.54 -35.48 -1.55
C LEU A 130 -4.17 -36.95 -1.81
N PRO A 131 -5.10 -37.77 -2.35
CA PRO A 131 -4.79 -39.14 -2.72
C PRO A 131 -3.71 -39.15 -3.79
N ASP A 132 -2.82 -40.14 -3.69
CA ASP A 132 -1.55 -40.35 -4.38
C ASP A 132 -1.68 -40.26 -5.91
N SER A 133 -1.81 -39.04 -6.41
CA SER A 133 -2.01 -38.75 -7.82
C SER A 133 -0.65 -38.37 -8.40
N ASN A 134 -0.18 -39.18 -9.34
CA ASN A 134 1.08 -38.93 -10.06
C ASN A 134 1.19 -37.49 -10.60
N LEU A 135 0.06 -36.86 -10.92
CA LEU A 135 -0.03 -35.45 -11.33
C LEU A 135 0.41 -34.48 -10.23
N PHE A 136 0.00 -34.65 -8.97
CA PHE A 136 0.39 -33.76 -7.89
C PHE A 136 1.91 -33.78 -7.68
N LYS A 137 2.51 -34.96 -7.74
CA LYS A 137 3.96 -35.16 -7.58
C LYS A 137 4.77 -34.52 -8.72
N VAL A 138 4.27 -34.61 -9.95
CA VAL A 138 4.88 -33.95 -11.12
C VAL A 138 4.72 -32.43 -11.01
N VAL A 139 3.55 -31.94 -10.59
CA VAL A 139 3.30 -30.52 -10.42
C VAL A 139 4.19 -29.95 -9.31
N SER A 140 4.23 -30.56 -8.12
CA SER A 140 5.02 -30.08 -6.97
C SER A 140 6.52 -30.02 -7.28
N THR A 141 7.04 -31.00 -8.01
CA THR A 141 8.46 -31.04 -8.43
C THR A 141 8.81 -29.89 -9.38
N ASN A 142 7.93 -29.58 -10.34
CA ASN A 142 8.16 -28.49 -11.29
C ASN A 142 7.77 -27.12 -10.73
N LEU A 143 6.94 -27.06 -9.68
CA LEU A 143 6.42 -25.83 -9.10
C LEU A 143 7.52 -24.93 -8.55
N TRP A 144 8.60 -25.53 -8.02
CA TRP A 144 9.78 -24.80 -7.55
C TRP A 144 10.45 -23.98 -8.67
N TRP A 145 10.56 -24.55 -9.87
CA TRP A 145 11.08 -23.84 -11.03
C TRP A 145 10.17 -22.70 -11.44
N VAL A 146 8.84 -22.93 -11.43
CA VAL A 146 7.88 -21.87 -11.73
C VAL A 146 7.96 -20.75 -10.69
N LEU A 147 8.11 -21.07 -9.41
CA LEU A 147 8.30 -20.09 -8.34
C LEU A 147 9.53 -19.21 -8.58
N VAL A 148 10.67 -19.82 -8.94
CA VAL A 148 11.91 -19.09 -9.28
C VAL A 148 11.68 -18.17 -10.48
N VAL A 149 10.99 -18.64 -11.52
CA VAL A 149 10.67 -17.83 -12.71
C VAL A 149 9.76 -16.65 -12.34
N VAL A 150 8.74 -16.85 -11.51
CA VAL A 150 7.82 -15.79 -11.07
C VAL A 150 8.56 -14.74 -10.23
N ILE A 151 9.42 -15.17 -9.31
CA ILE A 151 10.26 -14.26 -8.50
C ILE A 151 11.24 -13.51 -9.41
N GLY A 152 11.89 -14.20 -10.35
CA GLY A 152 12.78 -13.58 -11.33
C GLY A 152 12.06 -12.56 -12.21
N PHE A 153 10.83 -12.85 -12.63
CA PHE A 153 9.98 -11.92 -13.37
C PHE A 153 9.58 -10.70 -12.51
N TYR A 154 9.29 -10.92 -11.23
CA TYR A 154 8.98 -9.84 -10.29
C TYR A 154 10.14 -8.84 -10.18
N PHE A 155 11.33 -9.33 -9.85
CA PHE A 155 12.50 -8.46 -9.72
C PHE A 155 12.99 -7.92 -11.08
N GLY A 156 12.99 -8.77 -12.10
CA GLY A 156 13.53 -8.45 -13.42
C GLY A 156 12.81 -7.29 -14.10
N GLY A 157 11.48 -7.25 -14.07
CA GLY A 157 10.80 -6.13 -14.69
C GLY A 157 10.78 -4.85 -13.84
N ARG A 158 11.05 -4.92 -12.52
CA ARG A 158 11.33 -3.71 -11.73
C ARG A 158 12.66 -3.08 -12.16
N SER A 159 13.68 -3.90 -12.40
CA SER A 159 14.95 -3.44 -12.96
C SER A 159 14.79 -2.88 -14.37
N ALA A 160 14.00 -3.54 -15.23
CA ALA A 160 13.75 -3.07 -16.59
C ALA A 160 13.02 -1.70 -16.63
N GLU A 161 12.03 -1.51 -15.76
CA GLU A 161 11.27 -0.27 -15.66
C GLU A 161 12.17 0.91 -15.26
N GLU A 162 13.09 0.69 -14.32
CA GLU A 162 14.03 1.71 -13.86
C GLU A 162 15.02 2.12 -14.96
N ILE A 163 15.49 1.15 -15.76
CA ILE A 163 16.36 1.40 -16.92
C ILE A 163 15.61 2.23 -17.98
N VAL A 164 14.37 1.85 -18.32
CA VAL A 164 13.56 2.58 -19.30
C VAL A 164 13.28 4.00 -18.84
N LYS A 165 12.94 4.19 -17.55
CA LYS A 165 12.68 5.51 -16.98
C LYS A 165 13.91 6.41 -17.02
N ASN A 166 15.10 5.86 -16.77
CA ASN A 166 16.34 6.61 -16.88
C ASN A 166 16.66 7.01 -18.33
N ILE A 167 16.46 6.11 -19.30
CA ILE A 167 16.67 6.42 -20.73
C ILE A 167 15.75 7.56 -21.18
N ILE A 168 14.47 7.53 -20.78
CA ILE A 168 13.50 8.58 -21.12
C ILE A 168 13.92 9.93 -20.53
N ARG A 169 14.30 9.98 -19.23
CA ARG A 169 14.75 11.23 -18.59
C ARG A 169 15.99 11.84 -19.25
N VAL A 170 16.96 11.00 -19.63
CA VAL A 170 18.17 11.46 -20.35
C VAL A 170 17.78 12.09 -21.67
N ARG A 171 16.88 11.46 -22.43
CA ARG A 171 16.42 11.96 -23.74
C ARG A 171 15.67 13.29 -23.62
N GLU A 172 14.85 13.47 -22.59
CA GLU A 172 14.15 14.73 -22.33
C GLU A 172 15.11 15.85 -21.96
N SER A 173 16.11 15.55 -21.12
CA SER A 173 17.13 16.53 -20.71
C SER A 173 17.93 17.04 -21.93
N THR A 174 18.36 16.15 -22.81
CA THR A 174 19.06 16.52 -24.06
C THR A 174 18.18 17.36 -24.99
N ARG A 175 16.87 17.08 -25.08
CA ARG A 175 15.94 17.89 -25.89
C ARG A 175 15.77 19.30 -25.34
N ILE A 176 15.68 19.44 -24.02
CA ILE A 176 15.55 20.74 -23.36
C ILE A 176 16.82 21.57 -23.54
N GLU A 177 18.00 20.96 -23.42
CA GLU A 177 19.28 21.64 -23.67
C GLU A 177 19.44 22.08 -25.13
N ALA A 178 19.10 21.20 -26.08
CA ALA A 178 19.13 21.54 -27.51
C ALA A 178 18.17 22.70 -27.85
N ALA A 179 16.97 22.71 -27.27
CA ALA A 179 16.00 23.79 -27.46
C ALA A 179 16.49 25.12 -26.86
N LYS A 180 17.12 25.10 -25.67
CA LYS A 180 17.72 26.29 -25.06
C LYS A 180 18.88 26.84 -25.90
N SER A 181 19.78 25.96 -26.35
CA SER A 181 20.93 26.34 -27.19
C SER A 181 20.48 27.01 -28.50
N ASN A 182 19.43 26.48 -29.14
CA ASN A 182 18.89 27.06 -30.37
C ASN A 182 18.23 28.44 -30.14
N LYS A 183 17.56 28.63 -28.99
CA LYS A 183 16.98 29.93 -28.62
C LYS A 183 18.04 31.02 -28.41
N ILE A 184 19.18 30.67 -27.82
CA ILE A 184 20.30 31.59 -27.58
C ILE A 184 20.91 32.03 -28.92
N LYS A 185 21.19 31.10 -29.83
CA LYS A 185 21.72 31.43 -31.17
C LYS A 185 20.82 32.40 -31.94
N ASN A 186 19.49 32.24 -31.84
CA ASN A 186 18.55 33.13 -32.52
C ASN A 186 18.45 34.54 -31.89
N GLN A 187 18.95 34.75 -30.67
CA GLN A 187 19.00 36.06 -30.03
C GLN A 187 20.28 36.85 -30.38
N GLU A 188 21.38 36.18 -30.70
CA GLU A 188 22.65 36.84 -31.10
C GLU A 188 22.64 37.38 -32.54
N VAL A 189 21.68 36.95 -33.38
CA VAL A 189 21.59 37.33 -34.81
C VAL A 189 20.64 38.52 -35.04
N LYS A 190 20.05 39.09 -33.97
CA LYS A 190 19.18 40.27 -34.03
C LYS A 190 19.85 41.48 -33.40
#